data_AF-A0A8S3J2J4-F1
#
_entry.id   AF-A0A8S3J2J4-F1
#
_cell.length_a   1.000
_cell.length_b   1.000
_cell.length_c   1.000
_cell.angle_alpha   90.00
_cell.angle_beta   90.00
_cell.angle_gamma   90.00
#
_symmetry.space_group_name_H-M   'P 1'
#
loop_
_entity.id
_entity.type
_entity.pdbx_description
1 polymer ?
#
loop_
_entity_poly.entity_id
_entity_poly.type
_entity_poly.pdbx_seq_one_letter_code
_entity_poly.pdbx_strand_id
1 'polypeptide(L)'
;MDIQFVLDPYVCAKYLMSYTTKPEREMSLLLEATHKECREGNMSVREEMKKLTGTFFNHRQVSVQEAIYRAAGVPLTYSSRKVIFISSHSNSCRFLKPQHILKQMD
;
A
#
# COMPACT_ATOMS: atom_id res chain seq x y z
N MET A 1 -16.48 -25.57 -7.03
CA MET A 1 -15.32 -25.46 -7.93
C MET A 1 -15.82 -24.89 -9.25
N ASP A 2 -15.25 -23.79 -9.71
CA ASP A 2 -15.45 -23.32 -11.09
C ASP A 2 -14.58 -24.18 -12.01
N ILE A 3 -15.22 -24.97 -12.87
CA ILE A 3 -14.55 -25.78 -13.89
C ILE A 3 -15.00 -25.25 -15.25
N GLN A 4 -14.07 -24.65 -15.99
CA GLN A 4 -14.32 -24.10 -17.32
C GLN A 4 -13.37 -24.73 -18.34
N PHE A 5 -13.88 -25.04 -19.52
CA PHE A 5 -13.07 -25.55 -20.63
C PHE A 5 -12.11 -24.45 -21.12
N VAL A 6 -10.82 -24.78 -21.18
CA VAL A 6 -9.78 -23.87 -21.70
C VAL A 6 -9.74 -24.01 -23.22
N LEU A 7 -10.32 -23.04 -23.92
CA LEU A 7 -10.32 -22.98 -25.39
C LEU A 7 -9.06 -22.25 -25.94
N ASP A 8 -8.40 -21.46 -25.09
CA ASP A 8 -7.26 -20.63 -25.45
C ASP A 8 -6.31 -20.47 -24.23
N PRO A 9 -4.99 -20.73 -24.37
CA PRO A 9 -4.01 -20.52 -23.29
C PRO A 9 -3.99 -19.08 -22.74
N TYR A 10 -4.29 -18.06 -23.54
CA TYR A 10 -4.35 -16.67 -23.06
C TYR A 10 -5.50 -16.44 -22.09
N VAL A 11 -6.65 -17.08 -22.34
CA VAL A 11 -7.81 -16.99 -21.44
C VAL A 11 -7.50 -17.64 -20.10
N CYS A 12 -6.75 -18.75 -20.09
CA CYS A 12 -6.27 -19.39 -18.87
C CYS A 12 -5.34 -18.47 -18.06
N ALA A 13 -4.34 -17.86 -18.71
CA ALA A 13 -3.44 -16.92 -18.05
C ALA A 13 -4.19 -15.70 -17.47
N LYS A 14 -5.14 -15.14 -18.24
CA LYS A 14 -6.00 -14.04 -17.78
C LYS A 14 -6.84 -14.43 -16.56
N TYR A 15 -7.41 -15.63 -16.56
CA TYR A 15 -8.19 -16.14 -15.43
C TYR A 15 -7.33 -16.27 -14.18
N LEU A 16 -6.16 -16.93 -14.29
CA LEU A 16 -5.23 -17.09 -13.19
C LEU A 16 -4.79 -15.74 -12.61
N MET A 17 -4.39 -14.81 -13.49
CA MET A 17 -4.03 -13.44 -13.09
C MET A 17 -5.19 -12.76 -12.35
N SER A 18 -6.38 -12.77 -12.94
CA SER A 18 -7.57 -12.13 -12.34
C SER A 18 -7.91 -12.70 -10.96
N TYR A 19 -7.68 -13.99 -10.75
CA TYR A 19 -7.86 -14.63 -9.45
C TYR A 19 -6.77 -14.21 -8.46
N THR A 20 -5.50 -14.27 -8.85
CA THR A 20 -4.38 -13.90 -7.98
C THR A 20 -4.39 -12.43 -7.60
N THR A 21 -4.83 -11.54 -8.50
CA THR A 21 -4.86 -10.08 -8.27
C THR A 21 -6.19 -9.58 -7.71
N LYS A 22 -7.09 -10.48 -7.30
CA LYS A 22 -8.39 -10.11 -6.75
C LYS A 22 -8.28 -9.20 -5.51
N PRO A 23 -7.46 -9.50 -4.49
CA PRO A 23 -7.38 -8.63 -3.31
C PRO A 23 -6.80 -7.25 -3.65
N GLU A 24 -5.87 -7.16 -4.60
CA GLU A 24 -5.31 -5.89 -5.10
C GLU A 24 -6.36 -5.05 -5.83
N ARG A 25 -7.26 -5.69 -6.57
CA ARG A 25 -8.39 -5.02 -7.22
C ARG A 25 -9.37 -4.46 -6.19
N GLU A 26 -9.72 -5.24 -5.17
CA GLU A 26 -10.59 -4.79 -4.08
C GLU A 26 -9.98 -3.61 -3.32
N MET A 27 -8.67 -3.66 -3.05
CA MET A 27 -7.92 -2.54 -2.47
C MET A 27 -7.97 -1.29 -3.35
N SER A 28 -7.76 -1.46 -4.65
CA SER A 28 -7.76 -0.34 -5.60
C SER A 28 -9.11 0.38 -5.64
N LEU A 29 -10.22 -0.38 -5.64
CA LEU A 29 -11.57 0.19 -5.56
C LEU A 29 -11.82 0.96 -4.26
N LEU A 30 -11.34 0.43 -3.12
CA LEU A 30 -11.44 1.11 -1.81
C LEU A 30 -10.64 2.43 -1.79
N LEU A 31 -9.44 2.43 -2.35
CA LEU A 31 -8.60 3.63 -2.42
C LEU A 31 -9.20 4.67 -3.36
N GLU A 32 -9.76 4.26 -4.50
CA GLU A 32 -10.44 5.15 -5.43
C GLU A 32 -11.69 5.79 -4.81
N ALA A 33 -12.49 5.01 -4.08
CA ALA A 33 -13.62 5.53 -3.32
C ALA A 33 -13.17 6.56 -2.25
N THR A 34 -12.13 6.21 -1.48
CA THR A 34 -11.56 7.12 -0.46
C THR A 34 -11.05 8.42 -1.09
N HIS A 35 -10.37 8.33 -2.23
CA HIS A 35 -9.87 9.49 -2.98
C HIS A 35 -11.03 10.39 -3.44
N LYS A 36 -12.08 9.79 -4.02
CA LYS A 36 -13.27 10.52 -4.46
C LYS A 36 -13.95 11.26 -3.31
N GLU A 37 -14.12 10.61 -2.16
CA GLU A 37 -14.67 11.24 -0.94
C GLU A 37 -13.82 12.43 -0.46
N CYS A 38 -12.49 12.30 -0.48
CA CYS A 38 -11.61 13.40 -0.07
C CYS A 38 -11.73 14.60 -1.01
N ARG A 39 -11.84 14.34 -2.31
CA ARG A 39 -11.97 15.36 -3.35
C ARG A 39 -13.32 16.09 -3.26
N GLU A 40 -14.40 15.35 -3.02
CA GLU A 40 -15.74 15.94 -2.79
C GLU A 40 -15.78 16.77 -1.50
N GLY A 41 -15.05 16.33 -0.47
CA GLY A 41 -14.89 17.06 0.79
C GLY A 41 -13.93 18.26 0.75
N ASN A 42 -13.33 18.59 -0.42
CA ASN A 42 -12.29 19.63 -0.56
C ASN A 42 -11.16 19.52 0.48
N MET A 43 -10.77 18.29 0.83
CA MET A 43 -9.70 18.07 1.81
C MET A 43 -8.36 18.55 1.25
N SER A 44 -7.48 19.02 2.14
CA SER A 44 -6.12 19.34 1.71
C SER A 44 -5.37 18.06 1.29
N VAL A 45 -4.42 18.18 0.36
CA VAL A 45 -3.61 17.04 -0.13
C VAL A 45 -2.98 16.24 1.02
N ARG A 46 -2.60 16.92 2.11
CA ARG A 46 -2.02 16.27 3.29
C ARG A 46 -3.03 15.41 4.04
N GLU A 47 -4.25 15.91 4.20
CA GLU A 47 -5.32 15.20 4.90
C GLU A 47 -5.87 14.06 4.06
N GLU A 48 -6.02 14.28 2.75
CA GLU A 48 -6.35 13.25 1.78
C GLU A 48 -5.38 12.08 1.89
N MET A 49 -4.08 12.34 1.84
CA MET A 49 -3.08 11.29 1.92
C MET A 49 -3.07 10.59 3.29
N LYS A 50 -3.34 11.31 4.38
CA LYS A 50 -3.49 10.70 5.71
C LYS A 50 -4.67 9.73 5.73
N LYS A 51 -5.82 10.12 5.15
CA LYS A 51 -7.02 9.28 5.06
C LYS A 51 -6.76 8.07 4.16
N LEU A 52 -6.17 8.27 2.98
CA LEU A 52 -5.82 7.20 2.05
C LEU A 52 -4.87 6.17 2.67
N THR A 53 -3.84 6.66 3.38
CA THR A 53 -2.88 5.81 4.09
C THR A 53 -3.55 5.03 5.22
N GLY A 54 -4.48 5.65 5.96
CA GLY A 54 -5.27 4.99 6.98
C GLY A 54 -6.16 3.88 6.43
N THR A 55 -6.88 4.14 5.33
CA THR A 55 -7.70 3.13 4.66
C THR A 55 -6.84 1.96 4.20
N PHE A 56 -5.71 2.23 3.56
CA PHE A 56 -4.76 1.22 3.10
C PHE A 56 -4.25 0.32 4.25
N PHE A 57 -3.78 0.92 5.35
CA PHE A 57 -3.25 0.12 6.46
C PHE A 57 -4.29 -0.75 7.15
N ASN A 58 -5.54 -0.28 7.24
CA ASN A 58 -6.60 -1.00 7.93
C ASN A 58 -7.24 -2.12 7.10
N HIS A 59 -7.32 -1.96 5.78
CA HIS A 59 -8.02 -2.90 4.91
C HIS A 59 -7.08 -3.85 4.17
N ARG A 60 -5.76 -3.59 4.18
CA ARG A 60 -4.82 -4.45 3.46
C ARG A 60 -4.68 -5.80 4.15
N GLN A 61 -4.88 -6.84 3.36
CA GLN A 61 -4.59 -8.21 3.76
C GLN A 61 -3.08 -8.43 3.84
N VAL A 62 -2.64 -9.03 4.95
CA VAL A 62 -1.25 -9.36 5.23
C VAL A 62 -1.12 -10.83 5.55
N SER A 63 0.03 -11.41 5.23
CA SER A 63 0.32 -12.78 5.68
C SER A 63 0.47 -12.81 7.21
N VAL A 64 0.26 -13.98 7.81
CA VAL A 64 0.44 -14.17 9.26
C VAL A 64 1.86 -13.82 9.68
N GLN A 65 2.85 -14.20 8.88
CA GLN A 65 4.25 -13.88 9.11
C GLN A 65 4.49 -12.37 9.11
N GLU A 66 3.93 -11.66 8.13
CA GLU A 66 4.02 -10.20 8.06
C GLU A 66 3.31 -9.54 9.26
N ALA A 67 2.15 -10.05 9.67
CA ALA A 67 1.42 -9.55 10.83
C ALA A 67 2.22 -9.71 12.13
N ILE A 68 2.85 -10.88 12.35
CA ILE A 68 3.69 -11.14 13.52
C ILE A 68 4.88 -10.17 13.54
N TYR A 69 5.58 -9.98 12.41
CA TYR A 69 6.70 -9.05 12.33
C TYR A 69 6.28 -7.62 12.65
N ARG A 70 5.13 -7.18 12.12
CA ARG A 70 4.57 -5.85 12.41
C ARG A 70 4.17 -5.70 13.88
N ALA A 71 3.53 -6.70 14.47
CA ALA A 71 3.10 -6.69 15.87
C ALA A 71 4.29 -6.71 16.86
N ALA A 72 5.35 -7.43 16.51
CA ALA A 72 6.57 -7.53 17.31
C ALA A 72 7.54 -6.34 17.10
N GLY A 73 7.21 -5.39 16.22
CA GLY A 73 8.09 -4.26 15.90
C GLY A 73 9.38 -4.66 15.18
N VAL A 74 9.42 -5.85 14.58
CA VAL A 74 10.60 -6.36 13.88
C VAL A 74 10.61 -5.76 12.46
N PRO A 75 11.77 -5.26 11.98
CA PRO A 75 11.86 -4.71 10.63
C PRO A 75 11.57 -5.80 9.59
N LEU A 76 10.68 -5.47 8.64
CA LEU A 76 10.25 -6.38 7.55
C LEU A 76 11.36 -6.67 6.53
N THR A 77 12.41 -5.85 6.50
CA THR A 77 13.53 -6.01 5.57
C THR A 77 14.84 -5.68 6.28
N TYR A 78 15.88 -6.45 5.97
CA TYR A 78 17.26 -6.16 6.36
C TYR A 78 18.05 -5.92 5.07
N SER A 79 18.72 -4.77 4.98
CA SER A 79 19.61 -4.45 3.88
C SER A 79 20.96 -4.04 4.45
N SER A 80 22.04 -4.59 3.89
CA SER A 80 23.40 -4.14 4.19
C SER A 80 23.68 -2.73 3.68
N ARG A 81 22.91 -2.28 2.67
CA ARG A 81 23.06 -0.98 2.02
C ARG A 81 21.96 -0.03 2.49
N LYS A 82 22.37 1.17 2.93
CA LYS A 82 21.48 2.25 3.32
C LYS A 82 20.98 3.00 2.08
N VAL A 83 19.66 3.05 1.89
CA VAL A 83 19.04 3.89 0.85
C VAL A 83 18.87 5.30 1.42
N ILE A 84 19.51 6.29 0.79
CA ILE A 84 19.34 7.70 1.11
C ILE A 84 18.59 8.40 -0.04
N PHE A 85 17.50 9.08 0.28
CA PHE A 85 16.81 9.91 -0.68
C PHE A 85 17.58 11.24 -0.84
N ILE A 86 18.13 11.47 -2.03
CA ILE A 86 18.74 12.73 -2.42
C ILE A 86 17.66 13.55 -3.12
N SER A 87 17.23 14.64 -2.50
CA SER A 87 16.27 15.53 -3.15
C SER A 87 16.97 16.32 -4.25
N SER A 88 16.47 16.24 -5.48
CA SER A 88 16.92 17.11 -6.58
C SER A 88 16.35 18.54 -6.49
N HIS A 89 15.35 18.78 -5.63
CA HIS A 89 14.64 20.06 -5.52
C HIS A 89 14.59 20.57 -4.08
N SER A 90 14.68 21.89 -3.88
CA SER A 90 14.65 22.54 -2.56
C SER A 90 13.32 22.39 -1.81
N ASN A 91 12.21 22.20 -2.53
CA ASN A 91 10.84 22.13 -1.99
C ASN A 91 10.22 20.72 -2.00
N SER A 92 11.01 19.66 -1.80
CA SER A 92 10.46 18.30 -1.73
C SER A 92 9.66 18.07 -0.44
N CYS A 93 8.35 17.83 -0.54
CA CYS A 93 7.54 17.36 0.57
C CYS A 93 8.01 15.96 1.01
N ARG A 94 8.54 15.85 2.24
CA ARG A 94 8.85 14.56 2.87
C ARG A 94 7.64 14.03 3.62
N PHE A 95 7.19 12.83 3.26
CA PHE A 95 6.09 12.13 3.94
C PHE A 95 6.44 11.67 5.35
N LEU A 96 7.69 11.24 5.52
CA LEU A 96 8.19 10.69 6.78
C LEU A 96 9.03 11.73 7.49
N LYS A 97 8.83 11.85 8.82
CA LYS A 97 9.71 12.65 9.65
C LYS A 97 11.13 12.05 9.61
N PRO A 98 12.18 12.89 9.64
CA PRO A 98 13.55 12.43 9.83
C PRO A 98 13.69 11.45 10.99
N GLN A 99 14.56 10.45 10.83
CA GLN A 99 14.74 9.37 11.80
C GLN A 99 15.10 9.85 13.22
N HIS A 100 15.76 11.00 13.34
CA HIS A 100 16.08 11.60 14.65
C HIS A 100 14.83 12.12 15.38
N ILE A 101 13.82 12.63 14.65
CA ILE A 101 12.56 13.09 15.26
C ILE A 101 11.69 11.91 15.65
N LEU A 102 11.67 10.84 14.83
CA LEU A 102 10.91 9.63 15.15
C LEU A 102 11.40 8.98 16.46
N LYS A 103 12.72 8.92 16.66
CA LYS A 103 13.34 8.40 17.90
C LYS A 103 13.05 9.22 19.16
N GLN A 104 12.54 10.44 19.02
CA GLN A 104 12.16 11.32 20.14
C GLN A 104 10.65 11.25 20.44
N MET A 105 9.88 10.58 19.60
CA MET A 105 8.43 10.43 19.77
C MET A 105 8.04 9.11 20.47
N ASP A 106 9.01 8.21 20.67
CA ASP A 106 8.94 7.04 21.54
C ASP A 106 9.38 7.41 22.97
#